data_AF-A0A536XJU8-F1
#
_entry.id   AF-A0A536XJU8-F1
#
_cell.length_a   1.000
_cell.length_b   1.000
_cell.length_c   1.000
_cell.angle_alpha   90.00
_cell.angle_beta   90.00
_cell.angle_gamma   90.00
#
_symmetry.space_group_name_H-M   'P 1'
#
loop_
_entity.id
_entity.type
_entity.pdbx_description
1 polymer ?
#
loop_
_entity_poly.entity_id
_entity_poly.type
_entity_poly.pdbx_seq_one_letter_code
_entity_poly.pdbx_strand_id
1 'polypeptide(L)'
;MERKPLLGLKPQTYEHPLDRKTLDSLQKTGGLETLVRKVNEWGLERMLQVQLSGSHLKATEDSFPELAGLLREAAHNIDLPTLPDLYVAAQGGLNAFTAGVKRPIIVISSEAVDCLTPDELLFVIGHEVGHIKSGHVLYYQIAEYLPVIGEILGGVTLGLGELAGAGLQVALLNWKRMSEFSADRAGLLACQDANPALTVMMKAAGLPRSRYDSANTEDFIAQARSFESLDADALNWIARRLSVMGQTHPWTVLRAQQMLAWIDDGSYEQVLSASHEGARPMLGSAFCVSCGFKLGASDTFCAGCGARLRAGS
;
A
#
# COMPACT_ATOMS: atom_id res chain seq x y z
N MET A 1 -20.75 -3.85 -13.35
CA MET A 1 -20.97 -5.16 -12.69
C MET A 1 -21.30 -4.89 -11.23
N GLU A 2 -22.19 -5.65 -10.59
CA GLU A 2 -22.46 -5.44 -9.15
C GLU A 2 -21.29 -6.02 -8.34
N ARG A 3 -20.55 -5.15 -7.64
CA ARG A 3 -19.38 -5.52 -6.82
C ARG A 3 -19.84 -6.24 -5.56
N LYS A 4 -19.11 -7.27 -5.15
CA LYS A 4 -19.49 -8.10 -3.99
C LYS A 4 -18.53 -7.89 -2.81
N PRO A 5 -19.00 -7.63 -1.59
CA PRO A 5 -18.10 -7.49 -0.45
C PRO A 5 -17.42 -8.82 -0.09
N LEU A 6 -16.09 -8.78 0.03
CA LEU A 6 -15.23 -9.92 0.35
C LEU A 6 -15.08 -10.05 1.88
N LEU A 7 -16.19 -10.26 2.58
CA LEU A 7 -16.22 -10.31 4.05
C LEU A 7 -15.33 -11.43 4.60
N GLY A 8 -14.41 -11.09 5.50
CA GLY A 8 -13.42 -12.04 6.05
C GLY A 8 -12.15 -12.17 5.22
N LEU A 9 -12.00 -11.40 4.12
CA LEU A 9 -10.78 -11.39 3.32
C LEU A 9 -9.56 -11.10 4.19
N LYS A 10 -8.51 -11.91 4.08
CA LYS A 10 -7.28 -11.71 4.85
C LYS A 10 -6.17 -11.24 3.91
N PRO A 11 -5.24 -10.37 4.34
CA PRO A 11 -4.11 -9.97 3.50
C PRO A 11 -3.38 -11.14 2.85
N GLN A 12 -3.21 -12.24 3.58
CA GLN A 12 -2.49 -13.43 3.12
C GLN A 12 -3.16 -14.14 1.93
N THR A 13 -4.43 -13.85 1.62
CA THR A 13 -5.12 -14.45 0.47
C THR A 13 -4.81 -13.74 -0.84
N TYR A 14 -4.43 -12.45 -0.79
CA TYR A 14 -4.09 -11.66 -1.98
C TYR A 14 -2.64 -11.18 -2.00
N GLU A 15 -1.90 -11.30 -0.89
CA GLU A 15 -0.50 -10.88 -0.77
C GLU A 15 0.37 -11.44 -1.91
N HIS A 16 1.18 -10.57 -2.50
CA HIS A 16 2.10 -10.94 -3.55
C HIS A 16 3.27 -11.77 -2.99
N PRO A 17 3.70 -12.87 -3.64
CA PRO A 17 4.80 -13.69 -3.13
C PRO A 17 6.10 -12.94 -2.89
N LEU A 18 6.41 -11.93 -3.73
CA LEU A 18 7.61 -11.09 -3.55
C LEU A 18 7.50 -10.17 -2.33
N ASP A 19 6.30 -9.63 -2.05
CA ASP A 19 6.06 -8.84 -0.86
C ASP A 19 6.31 -9.69 0.39
N ARG A 20 5.58 -10.82 0.51
CA ARG A 20 5.74 -11.78 1.62
C ARG A 20 7.18 -12.18 1.86
N LYS A 21 7.88 -12.63 0.80
CA LYS A 21 9.26 -13.11 0.89
C LYS A 21 10.23 -12.01 1.35
N THR A 22 10.05 -10.79 0.83
CA THR A 22 10.93 -9.67 1.18
C THR A 22 10.62 -9.13 2.57
N LEU A 23 9.36 -9.12 2.99
CA LEU A 23 8.94 -8.77 4.36
C LEU A 23 9.48 -9.77 5.38
N ASP A 24 9.33 -11.08 5.10
CA ASP A 24 9.86 -12.15 5.95
C ASP A 24 11.38 -12.04 6.14
N SER A 25 12.09 -11.62 5.10
CA SER A 25 13.53 -11.41 5.15
C SER A 25 13.90 -10.16 5.94
N LEU A 26 13.13 -9.07 5.75
CA LEU A 26 13.29 -7.83 6.48
C LEU A 26 13.04 -8.02 7.98
N GLN A 27 11.97 -8.71 8.36
CA GLN A 27 11.60 -9.00 9.76
C GLN A 27 12.64 -9.86 10.50
N LYS A 28 13.47 -10.63 9.78
CA LYS A 28 14.60 -11.39 10.36
C LYS A 28 15.85 -10.54 10.58
N THR A 29 15.87 -9.29 10.11
CA THR A 29 17.01 -8.39 10.27
C THR A 29 17.07 -7.85 11.71
N GLY A 30 18.18 -8.10 12.40
CA GLY A 30 18.39 -7.61 13.76
C GLY A 30 18.30 -6.08 13.85
N GLY A 31 17.63 -5.57 14.89
CA GLY A 31 17.49 -4.12 15.14
C GLY A 31 16.23 -3.48 14.57
N LEU A 32 15.49 -4.14 13.67
CA LEU A 32 14.23 -3.61 13.13
C LEU A 32 13.17 -3.37 14.22
N GLU A 33 13.08 -4.26 15.20
CA GLU A 33 12.15 -4.12 16.34
C GLU A 33 12.42 -2.85 17.16
N THR A 34 13.70 -2.52 17.38
CA THR A 34 14.10 -1.30 18.08
C THR A 34 13.73 -0.05 17.28
N LEU A 35 13.87 -0.09 15.95
CA LEU A 35 13.45 1.00 15.06
C LEU A 35 11.92 1.18 15.07
N VAL A 36 11.17 0.07 14.95
CA VAL A 36 9.69 0.07 15.04
C VAL A 36 9.23 0.75 16.33
N ARG A 37 9.80 0.34 17.48
CA ARG A 37 9.48 0.94 18.78
C ARG A 37 9.79 2.43 18.80
N LYS A 38 10.96 2.84 18.28
CA LYS A 38 11.40 4.23 18.33
C LYS A 38 10.57 5.16 17.45
N VAL A 39 10.26 4.74 16.23
CA VAL A 39 9.38 5.48 15.30
C VAL A 39 7.99 5.66 15.90
N ASN A 40 7.46 4.62 16.56
CA ASN A 40 6.16 4.69 17.25
C ASN A 40 6.18 5.64 18.46
N GLU A 41 7.30 5.79 19.17
CA GLU A 41 7.44 6.73 20.31
C GLU A 41 7.47 8.20 19.88
N TRP A 42 8.00 8.50 18.68
CA TRP A 42 8.25 9.88 18.22
C TRP A 42 6.99 10.67 17.85
N GLY A 43 5.81 10.05 17.88
CA GLY A 43 4.55 10.75 17.66
C GLY A 43 4.42 11.36 16.26
N LEU A 44 5.12 10.79 15.27
CA LEU A 44 5.18 11.28 13.88
C LEU A 44 3.79 11.38 13.24
N GLU A 45 2.89 10.46 13.57
CA GLU A 45 1.48 10.49 13.17
C GLU A 45 0.78 11.80 13.60
N ARG A 46 1.11 12.35 14.77
CA ARG A 46 0.51 13.61 15.24
C ARG A 46 1.00 14.80 14.42
N MET A 47 2.27 14.82 14.04
CA MET A 47 2.82 15.87 13.17
C MET A 47 2.18 15.84 11.79
N LEU A 48 2.08 14.65 11.18
CA LEU A 48 1.41 14.46 9.91
C LEU A 48 -0.04 14.94 9.97
N GLN A 49 -0.78 14.56 11.03
CA GLN A 49 -2.17 15.00 11.20
C GLN A 49 -2.29 16.53 11.28
N VAL A 50 -1.37 17.21 11.96
CA VAL A 50 -1.33 18.68 12.04
C VAL A 50 -1.02 19.29 10.67
N GLN A 51 -0.05 18.77 9.95
CA GLN A 51 0.31 19.25 8.61
C GLN A 51 -0.84 19.07 7.61
N LEU A 52 -1.46 17.89 7.60
CA LEU A 52 -2.61 17.60 6.73
C LEU A 52 -3.80 18.49 7.07
N SER A 53 -4.13 18.62 8.35
CA SER A 53 -5.25 19.48 8.78
C SER A 53 -4.98 20.97 8.59
N GLY A 54 -3.72 21.39 8.58
CA GLY A 54 -3.34 22.79 8.45
C GLY A 54 -3.23 23.29 7.00
N SER A 55 -3.14 22.40 6.00
CA SER A 55 -2.85 22.79 4.62
C SER A 55 -3.58 21.98 3.54
N HIS A 56 -4.44 21.03 3.91
CA HIS A 56 -5.17 20.18 2.98
C HIS A 56 -6.64 20.03 3.36
N LEU A 57 -7.47 19.61 2.41
CA LEU A 57 -8.92 19.53 2.60
C LEU A 57 -9.31 18.13 3.08
N LYS A 58 -9.96 18.03 4.25
CA LYS A 58 -10.52 16.75 4.70
C LYS A 58 -11.76 16.42 3.88
N ALA A 59 -11.78 15.23 3.28
CA ALA A 59 -12.93 14.69 2.58
C ALA A 59 -13.93 14.14 3.60
N THR A 60 -15.06 14.83 3.76
CA THR A 60 -16.19 14.40 4.59
C THR A 60 -17.41 14.13 3.71
N GLU A 61 -18.45 13.53 4.28
CA GLU A 61 -19.71 13.32 3.55
C GLU A 61 -20.37 14.64 3.14
N ASP A 62 -20.09 15.75 3.82
CA ASP A 62 -20.63 17.06 3.50
C ASP A 62 -19.83 17.78 2.41
N SER A 63 -18.49 17.67 2.43
CA SER A 63 -17.60 18.40 1.51
C SER A 63 -17.27 17.64 0.23
N PHE A 64 -17.17 16.30 0.30
CA PHE A 64 -16.83 15.43 -0.81
C PHE A 64 -17.65 14.11 -0.73
N PRO A 65 -18.98 14.16 -0.89
CA PRO A 65 -19.87 13.01 -0.68
C PRO A 65 -19.52 11.80 -1.57
N GLU A 66 -19.16 12.02 -2.84
CA GLU A 66 -18.79 10.95 -3.77
C GLU A 66 -17.50 10.26 -3.30
N LEU A 67 -16.48 11.04 -2.95
CA LEU A 67 -15.18 10.53 -2.53
C LEU A 67 -15.25 9.80 -1.19
N ALA A 68 -16.02 10.33 -0.23
CA ALA A 68 -16.31 9.66 1.03
C ALA A 68 -17.08 8.35 0.81
N GLY A 69 -18.01 8.32 -0.16
CA GLY A 69 -18.73 7.13 -0.60
C GLY A 69 -17.79 6.06 -1.15
N LEU A 70 -16.87 6.43 -2.05
CA LEU A 70 -15.87 5.51 -2.62
C LEU A 70 -14.93 4.93 -1.57
N LEU A 71 -14.55 5.72 -0.55
CA LEU A 71 -13.76 5.21 0.57
C LEU A 71 -14.51 4.15 1.38
N ARG A 72 -15.79 4.42 1.70
CA ARG A 72 -16.65 3.45 2.39
C ARG A 72 -16.82 2.19 1.56
N GLU A 73 -17.02 2.34 0.25
CA GLU A 73 -17.16 1.22 -0.67
C GLU A 73 -15.88 0.39 -0.76
N ALA A 74 -14.71 1.01 -0.96
CA ALA A 74 -13.43 0.31 -0.99
C ALA A 74 -13.17 -0.45 0.32
N ALA A 75 -13.32 0.23 1.46
CA ALA A 75 -13.16 -0.40 2.77
C ALA A 75 -14.13 -1.56 2.99
N HIS A 76 -15.38 -1.44 2.53
CA HIS A 76 -16.36 -2.51 2.61
C HIS A 76 -16.02 -3.69 1.69
N ASN A 77 -15.66 -3.41 0.43
CA ASN A 77 -15.41 -4.43 -0.59
C ASN A 77 -14.25 -5.33 -0.22
N ILE A 78 -13.19 -4.77 0.36
CA ILE A 78 -12.06 -5.54 0.86
C ILE A 78 -12.04 -5.65 2.37
N ASP A 79 -13.18 -5.53 3.07
CA ASP A 79 -13.33 -5.82 4.51
C ASP A 79 -12.26 -5.19 5.42
N LEU A 80 -12.06 -3.88 5.31
CA LEU A 80 -11.24 -3.07 6.23
C LEU A 80 -12.13 -2.62 7.40
N PRO A 81 -11.80 -2.97 8.66
CA PRO A 81 -12.69 -2.77 9.80
C PRO A 81 -12.79 -1.31 10.28
N THR A 82 -11.74 -0.51 10.05
CA THR A 82 -11.68 0.88 10.48
C THR A 82 -11.47 1.76 9.28
N LEU A 83 -12.41 2.69 9.07
CA LEU A 83 -12.31 3.67 7.99
C LEU A 83 -11.20 4.67 8.32
N PRO A 84 -10.21 4.88 7.43
CA PRO A 84 -9.21 5.92 7.60
C PRO A 84 -9.81 7.31 7.36
N ASP A 85 -9.11 8.36 7.80
CA ASP A 85 -9.41 9.71 7.34
C ASP A 85 -8.92 9.87 5.88
N LEU A 86 -9.62 10.68 5.09
CA LEU A 86 -9.24 10.98 3.71
C LEU A 86 -9.05 12.49 3.52
N TYR A 87 -7.96 12.86 2.86
CA TYR A 87 -7.64 14.25 2.52
C TYR A 87 -7.38 14.42 1.03
N VAL A 88 -7.70 15.59 0.51
CA VAL A 88 -7.39 16.03 -0.85
C VAL A 88 -6.26 17.06 -0.79
N ALA A 89 -5.21 16.84 -1.59
CA ALA A 89 -4.01 17.67 -1.63
C ALA A 89 -3.59 18.03 -3.07
N ALA A 90 -3.05 19.22 -3.30
CA ALA A 90 -2.43 19.54 -4.60
C ALA A 90 -1.03 18.91 -4.67
N GLN A 91 -0.78 18.05 -5.66
CA GLN A 91 0.49 17.30 -5.75
C GLN A 91 1.12 17.28 -7.15
N GLY A 92 0.55 17.99 -8.15
CA GLY A 92 1.15 18.16 -9.47
C GLY A 92 1.04 16.95 -10.39
N GLY A 93 0.23 15.95 -10.04
CA GLY A 93 0.07 14.72 -10.81
C GLY A 93 -0.96 13.77 -10.20
N LEU A 94 -1.22 12.65 -10.87
CA LEU A 94 -2.04 11.57 -10.31
C LEU A 94 -1.26 10.89 -9.19
N ASN A 95 -1.71 11.05 -7.96
CA ASN A 95 -1.01 10.49 -6.81
C ASN A 95 -1.99 10.21 -5.68
N ALA A 96 -1.66 9.21 -4.87
CA ALA A 96 -2.26 8.95 -3.59
C ALA A 96 -1.20 8.31 -2.69
N PHE A 97 -1.38 8.46 -1.38
CA PHE A 97 -0.56 7.73 -0.42
C PHE A 97 -1.29 7.55 0.90
N THR A 98 -0.84 6.54 1.64
CA THR A 98 -1.30 6.26 2.99
C THR A 98 -0.18 6.46 4.00
N ALA A 99 -0.52 7.09 5.12
CA ALA A 99 0.38 7.24 6.26
C ALA A 99 -0.39 7.17 7.59
N GLY A 100 0.32 7.10 8.72
CA GLY A 100 -0.30 6.90 10.04
C GLY A 100 -0.60 5.43 10.34
N VAL A 101 -0.06 4.93 11.46
CA VAL A 101 -0.20 3.52 11.83
C VAL A 101 -1.42 3.29 12.72
N LYS A 102 -1.62 4.15 13.74
CA LYS A 102 -2.72 4.02 14.69
C LYS A 102 -4.00 4.70 14.19
N ARG A 103 -3.85 5.83 13.50
CA ARG A 103 -4.92 6.51 12.76
C ARG A 103 -4.45 6.66 11.32
N PRO A 104 -4.71 5.66 10.49
CA PRO A 104 -4.36 5.74 9.08
C PRO A 104 -5.10 6.89 8.41
N ILE A 105 -4.37 7.59 7.55
CA ILE A 105 -4.83 8.70 6.75
C ILE A 105 -4.45 8.38 5.31
N ILE A 106 -5.43 8.49 4.42
CA ILE A 106 -5.22 8.46 2.98
C ILE A 106 -5.20 9.91 2.49
N VAL A 107 -4.28 10.22 1.59
CA VAL A 107 -4.23 11.49 0.88
C VAL A 107 -4.32 11.19 -0.60
N ILE A 108 -5.26 11.82 -1.30
CA ILE A 108 -5.41 11.73 -2.75
C ILE A 108 -5.13 13.09 -3.37
N SER A 109 -4.49 13.11 -4.54
CA SER A 109 -4.23 14.37 -5.22
C SER A 109 -5.51 14.97 -5.80
N SER A 110 -5.64 16.29 -5.79
CA SER A 110 -6.75 17.00 -6.45
C SER A 110 -6.84 16.63 -7.93
N GLU A 111 -5.69 16.43 -8.58
CA GLU A 111 -5.62 16.03 -9.98
C GLU A 111 -6.17 14.62 -10.22
N ALA A 112 -5.98 13.69 -9.26
CA ALA A 112 -6.61 12.38 -9.33
C ALA A 112 -8.12 12.49 -9.18
N VAL A 113 -8.61 13.32 -8.24
CA VAL A 113 -10.05 13.57 -8.06
C VAL A 113 -10.67 14.17 -9.33
N ASP A 114 -10.00 15.10 -10.00
CA ASP A 114 -10.52 15.76 -11.20
C ASP A 114 -10.48 14.89 -12.46
N CYS A 115 -9.48 14.01 -12.59
CA CYS A 115 -9.18 13.34 -13.86
C CYS A 115 -9.50 11.84 -13.90
N LEU A 116 -9.80 11.23 -12.76
CA LEU A 116 -10.15 9.81 -12.67
C LEU A 116 -11.66 9.64 -12.56
N THR A 117 -12.18 8.64 -13.27
CA THR A 117 -13.58 8.22 -13.14
C THR A 117 -13.82 7.60 -11.75
N PRO A 118 -15.09 7.48 -11.30
CA PRO A 118 -15.39 6.86 -10.02
C PRO A 118 -14.79 5.45 -9.84
N ASP A 119 -14.78 4.63 -10.89
CA ASP A 119 -14.25 3.27 -10.83
C ASP A 119 -12.72 3.24 -10.78
N GLU A 120 -12.06 4.20 -11.44
CA GLU A 120 -10.61 4.40 -11.35
C GLU A 120 -10.20 4.94 -9.98
N LEU A 121 -10.98 5.87 -9.41
CA LEU A 121 -10.79 6.34 -8.04
C LEU A 121 -11.00 5.21 -7.03
N LEU A 122 -11.98 4.34 -7.26
CA LEU A 122 -12.21 3.17 -6.40
C LEU A 122 -11.00 2.22 -6.40
N PHE A 123 -10.36 2.01 -7.56
CA PHE A 123 -9.12 1.25 -7.64
C PHE A 123 -7.99 1.93 -6.83
N VAL A 124 -7.76 3.23 -7.02
CA VAL A 124 -6.72 3.98 -6.30
C VAL A 124 -6.96 3.98 -4.79
N ILE A 125 -8.20 4.25 -4.35
CA ILE A 125 -8.55 4.20 -2.93
C ILE A 125 -8.43 2.78 -2.38
N GLY A 126 -8.90 1.78 -3.13
CA GLY A 126 -8.78 0.36 -2.76
C GLY A 126 -7.32 -0.07 -2.59
N HIS A 127 -6.42 0.44 -3.42
CA HIS A 127 -4.98 0.22 -3.32
C HIS A 127 -4.43 0.80 -1.99
N GLU A 128 -4.77 2.04 -1.65
CA GLU A 128 -4.37 2.69 -0.40
C GLU A 128 -4.96 1.99 0.85
N VAL A 129 -6.25 1.64 0.80
CA VAL A 129 -6.92 0.80 1.81
C VAL A 129 -6.21 -0.56 1.94
N GLY A 130 -5.71 -1.11 0.83
CA GLY A 130 -4.89 -2.31 0.78
C GLY A 130 -3.57 -2.20 1.57
N HIS A 131 -2.87 -1.07 1.50
CA HIS A 131 -1.68 -0.82 2.33
C HIS A 131 -2.01 -0.81 3.82
N ILE A 132 -3.14 -0.21 4.21
CA ILE A 132 -3.61 -0.23 5.61
C ILE A 132 -3.90 -1.66 6.03
N LYS A 133 -4.74 -2.36 5.24
CA LYS A 133 -5.19 -3.71 5.55
C LYS A 133 -4.04 -4.70 5.66
N SER A 134 -3.02 -4.55 4.82
CA SER A 134 -1.84 -5.43 4.79
C SER A 134 -0.77 -5.04 5.80
N GLY A 135 -0.92 -3.92 6.54
CA GLY A 135 0.05 -3.47 7.54
C GLY A 135 1.32 -2.85 6.96
N HIS A 136 1.29 -2.40 5.70
CA HIS A 136 2.46 -1.83 5.02
C HIS A 136 2.89 -0.48 5.61
N VAL A 137 1.93 0.30 6.11
CA VAL A 137 2.11 1.69 6.56
C VAL A 137 3.17 1.81 7.68
N LEU A 138 3.32 0.78 8.52
CA LEU A 138 4.34 0.74 9.57
C LEU A 138 5.76 0.82 9.01
N TYR A 139 6.05 -0.01 8.02
CA TYR A 139 7.37 -0.08 7.42
C TYR A 139 7.63 1.09 6.46
N TYR A 140 6.59 1.71 5.91
CA TYR A 140 6.71 2.94 5.11
C TYR A 140 7.26 4.08 5.97
N GLN A 141 6.72 4.25 7.18
CA GLN A 141 7.24 5.24 8.13
C GLN A 141 8.69 4.96 8.50
N ILE A 142 9.05 3.69 8.75
CA ILE A 142 10.45 3.35 9.05
C ILE A 142 11.36 3.70 7.88
N ALA A 143 10.97 3.37 6.64
CA ALA A 143 11.76 3.65 5.46
C ALA A 143 11.98 5.16 5.22
N GLU A 144 10.95 5.98 5.47
CA GLU A 144 11.00 7.43 5.28
C GLU A 144 11.90 8.14 6.30
N TYR A 145 11.89 7.68 7.56
CA TYR A 145 12.68 8.30 8.63
C TYR A 145 14.05 7.65 8.87
N LEU A 146 14.35 6.53 8.20
CA LEU A 146 15.64 5.86 8.37
C LEU A 146 16.86 6.74 8.05
N PRO A 147 16.86 7.61 7.02
CA PRO A 147 17.96 8.55 6.77
C PRO A 147 18.23 9.46 7.97
N VAL A 148 17.17 10.05 8.54
CA VAL A 148 17.26 10.93 9.72
C VAL A 148 17.77 10.17 10.94
N ILE A 149 17.31 8.93 11.15
CA ILE A 149 17.80 8.06 12.22
C ILE A 149 19.28 7.73 12.00
N GLY A 150 19.68 7.46 10.75
CA GLY A 150 21.04 7.14 10.33
C GLY A 150 22.01 8.29 10.60
N GLU A 151 21.63 9.53 10.27
CA GLU A 151 22.43 10.73 10.54
C GLU A 151 22.68 10.96 12.04
N ILE A 152 21.65 10.77 12.87
CA ILE A 152 21.76 10.91 14.33
C ILE A 152 22.70 9.84 14.92
N LEU A 153 22.63 8.59 14.43
CA LEU A 153 23.45 7.49 14.93
C LEU A 153 24.86 7.45 14.33
N GLY A 154 25.05 7.96 13.12
CA GLY A 154 26.34 8.04 12.41
C GLY A 154 27.34 8.92 13.16
N GLY A 155 26.87 10.05 13.70
CA GLY A 155 27.67 10.95 14.52
C GLY A 155 28.21 10.34 15.83
N VAL A 156 27.57 9.27 16.34
CA VAL A 156 27.96 8.58 17.58
C VAL A 156 28.84 7.35 17.32
N THR A 157 28.74 6.75 16.12
CA THR A 157 29.34 5.45 15.80
C THR A 157 30.55 5.51 14.87
N LEU A 158 31.12 6.71 14.66
CA LEU A 158 32.27 6.94 13.77
C LEU A 158 32.04 6.38 12.35
N GLY A 159 30.80 6.46 11.83
CA GLY A 159 30.44 6.02 10.48
C GLY A 159 30.10 4.53 10.30
N LEU A 160 30.32 3.67 11.31
CA LEU A 160 29.93 2.25 11.22
C LEU A 160 28.41 2.04 11.23
N GLY A 161 27.67 2.92 11.93
CA GLY A 161 26.21 2.94 11.90
C GLY A 161 25.63 3.35 10.54
N GLU A 162 26.35 4.16 9.75
CA GLU A 162 25.90 4.65 8.44
C GLU A 162 25.88 3.51 7.40
N LEU A 163 26.91 2.66 7.37
CA LEU A 163 26.98 1.53 6.43
C LEU A 163 25.90 0.46 6.69
N ALA A 164 25.66 0.13 7.96
CA ALA A 164 24.60 -0.80 8.34
C ALA A 164 23.20 -0.21 8.06
N GLY A 165 23.00 1.08 8.33
CA GLY A 165 21.77 1.81 8.02
C GLY A 165 21.45 1.82 6.52
N ALA A 166 22.46 2.03 5.67
CA ALA A 166 22.29 2.04 4.21
C ALA A 166 21.82 0.68 3.67
N GLY A 167 22.35 -0.43 4.18
CA GLY A 167 21.92 -1.78 3.79
C GLY A 167 20.45 -2.06 4.16
N LEU A 168 20.05 -1.69 5.37
CA LEU A 168 18.66 -1.78 5.81
C LEU A 168 17.74 -0.88 4.99
N GLN A 169 18.18 0.33 4.64
CA GLN A 169 17.42 1.25 3.80
C GLN A 169 17.16 0.68 2.41
N VAL A 170 18.19 0.09 1.78
CA VAL A 170 18.03 -0.57 0.47
C VAL A 170 17.06 -1.75 0.56
N ALA A 171 17.12 -2.54 1.64
CA ALA A 171 16.20 -3.64 1.88
C ALA A 171 14.75 -3.16 2.07
N LEU A 172 14.54 -2.12 2.86
CA LEU A 172 13.23 -1.49 3.10
C LEU A 172 12.65 -0.88 1.83
N LEU A 173 13.42 -0.09 1.08
CA LEU A 173 12.98 0.51 -0.18
C LEU A 173 12.64 -0.56 -1.21
N ASN A 174 13.36 -1.68 -1.21
CA ASN A 174 12.98 -2.80 -2.05
C ASN A 174 11.68 -3.45 -1.61
N TRP A 175 11.54 -3.77 -0.33
CA TRP A 175 10.31 -4.35 0.18
C TRP A 175 9.11 -3.42 -0.12
N LYS A 176 9.25 -2.11 0.11
CA LYS A 176 8.24 -1.09 -0.23
C LYS A 176 7.79 -1.18 -1.70
N ARG A 177 8.73 -1.39 -2.63
CA ARG A 177 8.38 -1.60 -4.04
C ARG A 177 7.64 -2.90 -4.30
N MET A 178 7.92 -3.96 -3.55
CA MET A 178 7.21 -5.25 -3.70
C MET A 178 5.82 -5.21 -3.08
N SER A 179 5.62 -4.45 -2.00
CA SER A 179 4.32 -4.28 -1.35
C SER A 179 3.29 -3.57 -2.23
N GLU A 180 3.74 -2.80 -3.23
CA GLU A 180 2.86 -2.21 -4.26
C GLU A 180 2.08 -3.28 -5.03
N PHE A 181 2.66 -4.46 -5.30
CA PHE A 181 1.95 -5.52 -6.00
C PHE A 181 0.81 -6.12 -5.16
N SER A 182 1.00 -6.23 -3.85
CA SER A 182 -0.07 -6.65 -2.93
C SER A 182 -1.18 -5.60 -2.86
N ALA A 183 -0.82 -4.32 -2.85
CA ALA A 183 -1.78 -3.22 -2.83
C ALA A 183 -2.53 -3.09 -4.17
N ASP A 184 -1.87 -3.35 -5.31
CA ASP A 184 -2.53 -3.44 -6.63
C ASP A 184 -3.60 -4.54 -6.66
N ARG A 185 -3.30 -5.70 -6.10
CA ARG A 185 -4.27 -6.79 -5.96
C ARG A 185 -5.44 -6.38 -5.06
N ALA A 186 -5.18 -5.68 -3.95
CA ALA A 186 -6.22 -5.15 -3.08
C ALA A 186 -7.10 -4.10 -3.79
N GLY A 187 -6.50 -3.19 -4.57
CA GLY A 187 -7.21 -2.23 -5.40
C GLY A 187 -8.10 -2.90 -6.44
N LEU A 188 -7.58 -3.93 -7.11
CA LEU A 188 -8.34 -4.71 -8.08
C LEU A 188 -9.51 -5.47 -7.42
N LEU A 189 -9.31 -6.05 -6.23
CA LEU A 189 -10.39 -6.68 -5.46
C LEU A 189 -11.45 -5.68 -4.97
N ALA A 190 -11.05 -4.43 -4.72
CA ALA A 190 -11.97 -3.36 -4.31
C ALA A 190 -12.85 -2.89 -5.48
N CYS A 191 -12.29 -2.69 -6.68
CA CYS A 191 -13.06 -2.26 -7.85
C CYS A 191 -13.72 -3.40 -8.62
N GLN A 192 -13.19 -4.62 -8.52
CA GLN A 192 -13.63 -5.85 -9.19
C GLN A 192 -13.71 -5.74 -10.72
N ASP A 193 -12.93 -4.82 -11.29
CA ASP A 193 -12.85 -4.59 -12.72
C ASP A 193 -11.40 -4.23 -13.09
N ALA A 194 -10.80 -5.03 -13.97
CA ALA A 194 -9.45 -4.84 -14.43
C ALA A 194 -9.30 -3.61 -15.34
N ASN A 195 -10.37 -3.19 -16.04
CA ASN A 195 -10.28 -2.09 -17.00
C ASN A 195 -9.94 -0.74 -16.31
N PRO A 196 -10.66 -0.28 -15.27
CA PRO A 196 -10.27 0.90 -14.50
C PRO A 196 -8.86 0.79 -13.92
N ALA A 197 -8.50 -0.37 -13.36
CA ALA A 197 -7.19 -0.60 -12.77
C ALA A 197 -6.03 -0.41 -13.78
N LEU A 198 -6.16 -1.04 -14.96
CA LEU A 198 -5.19 -0.94 -16.04
C LEU A 198 -5.17 0.46 -16.68
N THR A 199 -6.32 1.14 -16.72
CA THR A 199 -6.43 2.51 -17.21
C THR A 199 -5.71 3.48 -16.28
N VAL A 200 -5.83 3.32 -14.96
CA VAL A 200 -5.04 4.09 -13.97
C VAL A 200 -3.55 3.88 -14.18
N MET A 201 -3.09 2.64 -14.39
CA MET A 201 -1.68 2.35 -14.65
C MET A 201 -1.16 3.04 -15.91
N MET A 202 -1.95 3.02 -16.99
CA MET A 202 -1.64 3.72 -18.24
C MET A 202 -1.61 5.25 -18.06
N LYS A 203 -2.59 5.82 -17.33
CA LYS A 203 -2.63 7.25 -16.99
C LYS A 203 -1.41 7.66 -16.17
N ALA A 204 -1.06 6.89 -15.14
CA ALA A 204 0.13 7.11 -14.32
C ALA A 204 1.44 6.90 -15.09
N ALA A 205 1.45 6.08 -16.15
CA ALA A 205 2.61 5.93 -17.05
C ALA A 205 2.90 7.17 -17.90
N GLY A 206 2.00 8.17 -17.88
CA GLY A 206 2.18 9.44 -18.59
C GLY A 206 1.26 9.65 -19.78
N LEU A 207 0.09 8.98 -19.85
CA LEU A 207 -0.92 9.32 -20.84
C LEU A 207 -1.27 10.83 -20.70
N PRO A 208 -1.29 11.62 -21.78
CA PRO A 208 -1.70 13.01 -21.70
C PRO A 208 -3.17 13.14 -21.30
N ARG A 209 -3.51 14.10 -20.43
CA ARG A 209 -4.90 14.34 -19.97
C ARG A 209 -5.87 14.54 -21.14
N SER A 210 -5.44 15.19 -22.21
CA SER A 210 -6.24 15.40 -23.43
C SER A 210 -6.60 14.12 -24.18
N ARG A 211 -6.07 12.96 -23.78
CA ARG A 211 -6.32 11.65 -24.38
C ARG A 211 -7.10 10.70 -23.47
N TYR A 212 -7.47 11.11 -22.26
CA TYR A 212 -8.11 10.23 -21.28
C TYR A 212 -9.43 9.63 -21.79
N ASP A 213 -10.26 10.43 -22.48
CA ASP A 213 -11.55 9.96 -23.02
C ASP A 213 -11.39 9.02 -24.22
N SER A 214 -10.25 9.06 -24.90
CA SER A 214 -9.93 8.25 -26.08
C SER A 214 -8.97 7.10 -25.77
N ALA A 215 -8.70 6.85 -24.49
CA ALA A 215 -7.68 5.93 -24.06
C ALA A 215 -8.07 4.49 -24.39
N ASN A 216 -7.28 3.81 -25.22
CA ASN A 216 -7.40 2.37 -25.43
C ASN A 216 -6.32 1.66 -24.62
N THR A 217 -6.72 0.78 -23.71
CA THR A 217 -5.80 0.00 -22.86
C THR A 217 -5.14 -1.15 -23.59
N GLU A 218 -5.62 -1.58 -24.78
CA GLU A 218 -5.14 -2.78 -25.48
C GLU A 218 -3.63 -2.74 -25.78
N ASP A 219 -3.13 -1.63 -26.33
CA ASP A 219 -1.69 -1.48 -26.62
C ASP A 219 -0.85 -1.46 -25.35
N PHE A 220 -1.36 -0.82 -24.28
CA PHE A 220 -0.70 -0.81 -22.98
C PHE A 220 -0.70 -2.19 -22.32
N ILE A 221 -1.78 -2.95 -22.46
CA ILE A 221 -1.90 -4.34 -22.00
C ILE A 221 -0.95 -5.23 -22.78
N ALA A 222 -0.88 -5.08 -24.10
CA ALA A 222 0.06 -5.81 -24.94
C ALA A 222 1.51 -5.49 -24.53
N GLN A 223 1.83 -4.21 -24.31
CA GLN A 223 3.12 -3.79 -23.78
C GLN A 223 3.41 -4.45 -22.42
N ALA A 224 2.47 -4.42 -21.48
CA ALA A 224 2.62 -5.01 -20.16
C ALA A 224 2.81 -6.55 -20.25
N ARG A 225 2.05 -7.26 -21.07
CA ARG A 225 2.22 -8.71 -21.28
C ARG A 225 3.56 -9.06 -21.94
N SER A 226 4.00 -8.24 -22.89
CA SER A 226 5.32 -8.38 -23.53
C SER A 226 6.47 -7.87 -22.66
N PHE A 227 6.16 -7.23 -21.52
CA PHE A 227 7.16 -6.83 -20.56
C PHE A 227 7.66 -8.11 -19.89
N GLU A 228 8.60 -8.77 -20.58
CA GLU A 228 9.45 -9.74 -19.94
C GLU A 228 9.95 -9.07 -18.66
N SER A 229 9.78 -9.75 -17.53
CA SER A 229 10.73 -9.56 -16.44
C SER A 229 12.07 -9.84 -17.09
N LEU A 230 12.78 -8.81 -17.60
CA LEU A 230 14.04 -9.00 -18.33
C LEU A 230 15.02 -9.61 -17.33
N ASP A 231 15.03 -10.93 -17.26
CA ASP A 231 15.81 -11.76 -16.36
C ASP A 231 16.41 -12.88 -17.21
N ALA A 232 17.50 -12.52 -17.86
CA ALA A 232 18.58 -13.44 -18.19
C ALA A 232 19.92 -12.98 -17.56
N ASP A 233 20.10 -11.67 -17.32
CA ASP A 233 21.35 -11.10 -16.84
C ASP A 233 21.23 -10.36 -15.50
N ALA A 234 22.05 -10.75 -14.51
CA ALA A 234 22.12 -10.13 -13.20
C ALA A 234 22.47 -8.62 -13.24
N LEU A 235 23.18 -8.15 -14.28
CA LEU A 235 23.48 -6.74 -14.49
C LEU A 235 22.23 -5.91 -14.85
N ASN A 236 21.30 -6.48 -15.62
CA ASN A 236 20.01 -5.85 -15.93
C ASN A 236 19.13 -5.77 -14.70
N TRP A 237 19.16 -6.78 -13.82
CA TRP A 237 18.47 -6.75 -12.53
C TRP A 237 18.97 -5.65 -11.58
N ILE A 238 20.31 -5.49 -11.44
CA ILE A 238 20.88 -4.41 -10.61
C ILE A 238 20.55 -3.05 -11.22
N ALA A 239 20.72 -2.87 -12.54
CA ALA A 239 20.40 -1.61 -13.21
C ALA A 239 18.92 -1.22 -13.05
N ARG A 240 18.00 -2.19 -13.17
CA ARG A 240 16.57 -2.01 -12.87
C ARG A 240 16.37 -1.54 -11.43
N ARG A 241 16.97 -2.25 -10.46
CA ARG A 241 16.83 -1.92 -9.03
C ARG A 241 17.37 -0.53 -8.70
N LEU A 242 18.49 -0.13 -9.31
CA LEU A 242 19.09 1.21 -9.17
C LEU A 242 18.22 2.29 -9.83
N SER A 243 17.64 2.02 -11.01
CA SER A 243 16.83 2.99 -11.76
C SER A 243 15.51 3.38 -11.08
N VAL A 244 15.02 2.54 -10.15
CA VAL A 244 13.83 2.81 -9.32
C VAL A 244 14.17 3.24 -7.89
N MET A 245 15.45 3.43 -7.54
CA MET A 245 15.84 3.80 -6.17
C MET A 245 15.31 5.16 -5.72
N GLY A 246 15.05 6.08 -6.66
CA GLY A 246 14.42 7.38 -6.39
C GLY A 246 12.92 7.42 -6.63
N GLN A 247 12.29 6.31 -7.03
CA GLN A 247 10.85 6.26 -7.29
C GLN A 247 10.12 5.73 -6.06
N THR A 248 8.98 6.34 -5.72
CA THR A 248 8.13 5.90 -4.61
C THR A 248 7.40 4.59 -4.91
N HIS A 249 7.22 4.28 -6.20
CA HIS A 249 6.54 3.10 -6.74
C HIS A 249 7.39 2.41 -7.82
N PRO A 250 7.24 1.10 -8.08
CA PRO A 250 7.78 0.45 -9.28
C PRO A 250 7.21 1.07 -10.56
N TRP A 251 7.85 0.74 -11.69
CA TRP A 251 7.32 1.09 -13.00
C TRP A 251 5.89 0.60 -13.20
N THR A 252 5.02 1.48 -13.67
CA THR A 252 3.58 1.23 -13.89
C THR A 252 3.33 0.07 -14.85
N VAL A 253 4.17 -0.10 -15.88
CA VAL A 253 4.09 -1.24 -16.81
C VAL A 253 4.34 -2.57 -16.09
N LEU A 254 5.30 -2.62 -15.17
CA LEU A 254 5.56 -3.83 -14.38
C LEU A 254 4.39 -4.14 -13.42
N ARG A 255 3.82 -3.11 -12.79
CA ARG A 255 2.63 -3.28 -11.93
C ARG A 255 1.43 -3.83 -12.72
N ALA A 256 1.16 -3.26 -13.89
CA ALA A 256 0.14 -3.78 -14.81
C ALA A 256 0.42 -5.23 -15.23
N GLN A 257 1.67 -5.57 -15.53
CA GLN A 257 2.06 -6.93 -15.89
C GLN A 257 1.83 -7.93 -14.75
N GLN A 258 2.21 -7.60 -13.50
CA GLN A 258 1.98 -8.47 -12.35
C GLN A 258 0.48 -8.66 -12.04
N MET A 259 -0.32 -7.62 -12.25
CA MET A 259 -1.78 -7.68 -12.13
C MET A 259 -2.39 -8.59 -13.20
N LEU A 260 -2.00 -8.41 -14.46
CA LEU A 260 -2.43 -9.24 -15.58
C LEU A 260 -2.03 -10.71 -15.38
N ALA A 261 -0.82 -10.99 -14.89
CA ALA A 261 -0.39 -12.35 -14.60
C ALA A 261 -1.29 -13.04 -13.55
N TRP A 262 -1.72 -12.30 -12.52
CA TRP A 262 -2.60 -12.81 -11.47
C TRP A 262 -4.05 -13.05 -11.94
N ILE A 263 -4.49 -12.29 -12.94
CA ILE A 263 -5.78 -12.52 -13.63
C ILE A 263 -5.65 -13.72 -14.57
N ASP A 264 -4.63 -13.72 -15.43
CA ASP A 264 -4.44 -14.74 -16.47
C ASP A 264 -4.18 -16.14 -15.87
N ASP A 265 -3.59 -16.25 -14.67
CA ASP A 265 -3.40 -17.52 -13.96
C ASP A 265 -4.64 -18.02 -13.18
N GLY A 266 -5.73 -17.22 -13.15
CA GLY A 266 -7.00 -17.54 -12.51
C GLY A 266 -7.01 -17.41 -10.98
N SER A 267 -5.91 -16.99 -10.36
CA SER A 267 -5.84 -16.80 -8.90
C SER A 267 -6.69 -15.62 -8.44
N TYR A 268 -6.84 -14.58 -9.27
CA TYR A 268 -7.76 -13.46 -8.99
C TYR A 268 -9.20 -13.95 -8.85
N GLU A 269 -9.70 -14.72 -9.82
CA GLU A 269 -11.04 -15.29 -9.82
C GLU A 269 -11.24 -16.27 -8.66
N GLN A 270 -10.20 -17.04 -8.30
CA GLN A 270 -10.23 -17.90 -7.13
C GLN A 270 -10.43 -17.09 -5.85
N VAL A 271 -9.74 -15.96 -5.69
CA VAL A 271 -9.96 -15.09 -4.52
C VAL A 271 -11.37 -14.50 -4.54
N LEU A 272 -11.84 -13.96 -5.66
CA LEU A 272 -13.19 -13.38 -5.76
C LEU A 272 -14.33 -14.37 -5.50
N SER A 273 -14.15 -15.64 -5.90
CA SER A 273 -15.17 -16.67 -5.78
C SER A 273 -15.07 -17.50 -4.49
N ALA A 274 -13.93 -17.42 -3.78
CA ALA A 274 -13.73 -18.14 -2.54
C ALA A 274 -14.70 -17.67 -1.46
N SER A 275 -15.19 -18.64 -0.68
CA SER A 275 -15.75 -18.29 0.64
C SER A 275 -14.60 -17.84 1.53
N HIS A 276 -14.60 -16.56 1.88
CA HIS A 276 -13.69 -16.02 2.89
C HIS A 276 -14.19 -16.27 4.32
N GLU A 277 -15.13 -17.21 4.48
CA GLU A 277 -15.63 -17.64 5.78
C GLU A 277 -14.52 -18.30 6.60
N GLY A 278 -14.19 -17.62 7.68
CA GLY A 278 -13.38 -18.07 8.80
C GLY A 278 -13.75 -17.20 10.00
N ALA A 279 -13.19 -17.45 11.18
CA ALA A 279 -13.47 -16.64 12.37
C ALA A 279 -13.36 -15.15 12.01
N ARG A 280 -14.52 -14.47 11.89
CA ARG A 280 -14.63 -13.03 11.61
C ARG A 280 -14.09 -12.31 12.84
N PRO A 281 -12.87 -11.77 12.82
CA PRO A 281 -12.38 -10.97 13.92
C PRO A 281 -12.91 -9.56 13.68
N MET A 282 -14.22 -9.38 13.52
CA MET A 282 -14.74 -8.04 13.26
C MET A 282 -15.18 -7.33 14.54
N LEU A 283 -15.52 -8.04 15.65
CA LEU A 283 -16.07 -7.39 16.85
C LEU A 283 -15.69 -7.89 18.31
N GLY A 284 -14.61 -8.69 18.59
CA GLY A 284 -13.83 -8.58 19.87
C GLY A 284 -12.47 -9.34 19.95
N SER A 285 -11.48 -9.07 20.84
CA SER A 285 -11.42 -8.17 22.02
C SER A 285 -10.37 -7.04 22.01
N ALA A 286 -10.40 -6.02 21.15
CA ALA A 286 -10.98 -5.89 19.81
C ALA A 286 -10.18 -6.65 18.72
N PHE A 287 -9.13 -6.21 17.99
CA PHE A 287 -8.53 -7.04 16.90
C PHE A 287 -7.02 -7.03 16.66
N CYS A 288 -6.41 -8.23 16.66
CA CYS A 288 -5.32 -8.64 15.78
C CYS A 288 -5.25 -10.17 15.78
N VAL A 289 -5.27 -10.81 14.61
CA VAL A 289 -4.39 -11.95 14.33
C VAL A 289 -3.90 -11.80 12.89
N SER A 290 -3.09 -10.74 12.80
CA SER A 290 -2.43 -10.14 11.66
C SER A 290 -3.33 -9.29 10.75
N CYS A 291 -3.32 -8.02 11.14
CA CYS A 291 -3.67 -6.76 10.46
C CYS A 291 -5.12 -6.39 10.12
N GLY A 292 -6.11 -7.00 10.76
CA GLY A 292 -7.38 -6.30 11.03
C GLY A 292 -7.29 -5.30 12.19
N PHE A 293 -6.18 -4.56 12.37
CA PHE A 293 -5.72 -4.16 13.71
C PHE A 293 -6.43 -2.97 14.38
N LYS A 294 -7.00 -3.20 15.58
CA LYS A 294 -7.04 -2.21 16.68
C LYS A 294 -7.06 -2.96 18.00
N LEU A 295 -6.01 -2.86 18.83
CA LEU A 295 -6.02 -3.37 20.21
C LEU A 295 -5.18 -2.57 21.22
N GLY A 296 -5.64 -2.64 22.48
CA GLY A 296 -4.86 -2.33 23.67
C GLY A 296 -5.67 -2.54 24.97
N ALA A 297 -5.11 -3.30 25.90
CA ALA A 297 -5.12 -2.96 27.33
C ALA A 297 -3.82 -3.41 28.05
N SER A 298 -3.09 -4.40 27.53
CA SER A 298 -1.67 -4.67 27.89
C SER A 298 -0.95 -5.54 26.84
N ASP A 299 -1.28 -5.33 25.56
CA ASP A 299 -0.82 -6.19 24.44
C ASP A 299 0.71 -6.28 24.29
N THR A 300 1.23 -7.50 24.17
CA THR A 300 2.61 -7.89 23.84
C THR A 300 2.84 -8.32 22.37
N PHE A 301 2.15 -7.66 21.41
CA PHE A 301 2.58 -7.19 20.07
C PHE A 301 1.49 -7.29 18.99
N CYS A 302 0.99 -6.16 18.56
CA CYS A 302 0.59 -5.83 17.18
C CYS A 302 0.17 -4.34 17.23
N ALA A 303 0.43 -3.53 16.21
CA ALA A 303 -0.10 -2.16 16.11
C ALA A 303 -0.48 -1.81 14.67
N GLY A 304 -0.83 -2.81 13.88
CA GLY A 304 -0.60 -2.83 12.42
C GLY A 304 0.47 -3.87 12.05
N CYS A 305 0.48 -4.94 12.84
CA CYS A 305 1.08 -6.28 12.73
C CYS A 305 2.54 -6.53 12.32
N GLY A 306 3.48 -5.81 12.93
CA GLY A 306 4.67 -6.51 13.46
C GLY A 306 4.30 -7.48 14.61
N ALA A 307 3.34 -8.38 14.40
CA ALA A 307 2.52 -8.99 15.45
C ALA A 307 3.12 -10.26 16.06
N ARG A 308 2.98 -10.42 17.39
CA ARG A 308 2.66 -11.72 18.00
C ARG A 308 1.88 -11.53 19.28
N LEU A 309 0.67 -12.10 19.36
CA LEU A 309 -0.15 -12.07 20.58
C LEU A 309 -0.92 -13.37 20.82
N ARG A 310 -0.61 -14.08 21.93
CA ARG A 310 -1.50 -14.44 23.07
C ARG A 310 -0.85 -15.39 24.10
N ALA A 311 -1.21 -15.25 25.39
CA ALA A 311 -1.56 -16.40 26.25
C ALA A 311 -2.64 -15.99 27.28
N GLY A 312 -3.76 -16.71 27.23
CA GLY A 312 -4.96 -16.59 28.05
C GLY A 312 -6.08 -17.38 27.37
N SER A 313 -6.12 -18.69 27.66
CA SER A 313 -7.18 -19.64 27.30
C SER A 313 -8.50 -19.30 27.98
#